data_AF-A0A6L8H5L6-F1
#
_entry.id   AF-A0A6L8H5L6-F1
#
_cell.length_a   1.000
_cell.length_b   1.000
_cell.length_c   1.000
_cell.angle_alpha   90.00
_cell.angle_beta   90.00
_cell.angle_gamma   90.00
#
_symmetry.space_group_name_H-M   'P 1'
#
loop_
_entity.id
_entity.type
_entity.pdbx_description
1 polymer ?
#
loop_
_entity_poly.entity_id
_entity_poly.type
_entity_poly.pdbx_seq_one_letter_code
_entity_poly.pdbx_strand_id
1 'polypeptide(L)'
;CCLMPFSLIATLIIVFFTVAFSLQNDQTVSIQFFGWTFQGSLVLVLLTTLCLGIVIHILASMPARIRKSKEIAELTKRVTELEGTPPSDVSRPQQHQTPYLD
;
A
#
# COMPACT_ATOMS: atom_id res chain seq x y z
N CYS A 1 2.02 -17.26 -4.81
CA CYS A 1 0.74 -17.91 -5.22
C CYS A 1 -0.24 -18.23 -4.09
N CYS A 2 0.10 -18.19 -2.79
CA CYS A 2 -0.85 -18.61 -1.73
C CYS A 2 -1.64 -17.44 -1.08
N LEU A 3 -1.86 -16.34 -1.81
CA LEU A 3 -2.67 -15.20 -1.34
C LEU A 3 -4.06 -15.15 -2.01
N MET A 4 -4.58 -16.30 -2.47
CA MET A 4 -5.69 -16.30 -3.45
C MET A 4 -7.10 -16.54 -2.87
N PRO A 5 -7.34 -17.29 -1.77
CA PRO A 5 -8.67 -17.36 -1.16
C PRO A 5 -8.89 -16.34 -0.03
N PHE A 6 -7.85 -16.02 0.75
CA PHE A 6 -7.98 -15.17 1.93
C PHE A 6 -8.39 -13.73 1.57
N SER A 7 -7.86 -13.19 0.47
CA SER A 7 -8.25 -11.86 0.00
C SER A 7 -9.72 -11.80 -0.40
N LEU A 8 -10.25 -12.86 -1.04
CA LEU A 8 -11.64 -12.89 -1.48
C LEU A 8 -12.59 -12.93 -0.28
N ILE A 9 -12.29 -13.77 0.71
CA ILE A 9 -13.04 -13.85 1.97
C ILE A 9 -12.98 -12.51 2.71
N ALA A 10 -11.80 -11.89 2.81
CA ALA A 10 -11.64 -10.59 3.45
C ALA A 10 -12.46 -9.49 2.77
N THR A 11 -12.42 -9.40 1.43
CA THR A 11 -13.21 -8.42 0.68
C THR A 11 -14.71 -8.66 0.84
N LEU A 12 -15.16 -9.93 0.81
CA LEU A 12 -16.56 -10.27 1.04
C LEU A 12 -17.05 -9.81 2.41
N ILE A 13 -16.25 -10.05 3.45
CA ILE A 13 -16.54 -9.60 4.81
C ILE A 13 -16.62 -8.07 4.87
N ILE A 14 -15.67 -7.36 4.28
CA ILE A 14 -15.66 -5.88 4.24
C ILE A 14 -16.91 -5.35 3.53
N VAL A 15 -17.28 -5.93 2.38
CA VAL A 15 -18.49 -5.52 1.64
C VAL A 15 -19.74 -5.78 2.47
N PHE A 16 -19.87 -6.96 3.09
CA PHE A 16 -21.00 -7.28 3.96
C PHE A 16 -21.15 -6.26 5.10
N PHE A 17 -20.05 -5.96 5.82
CA PHE A 17 -20.06 -4.96 6.88
C PHE A 17 -20.39 -3.57 6.35
N THR A 18 -19.89 -3.19 5.18
CA THR A 18 -20.18 -1.88 4.56
C THR A 18 -21.68 -1.73 4.27
N VAL A 19 -22.29 -2.76 3.68
CA VAL A 19 -23.73 -2.75 3.38
C VAL A 19 -24.55 -2.75 4.67
N ALA A 20 -24.22 -3.61 5.62
CA ALA A 20 -24.91 -3.66 6.92
C ALA A 20 -24.79 -2.33 7.68
N PHE A 21 -23.61 -1.73 7.67
CA PHE A 21 -23.34 -0.43 8.27
C PHE A 21 -24.17 0.67 7.59
N SER A 22 -24.29 0.66 6.27
CA SER A 22 -25.12 1.61 5.53
C SER A 22 -26.60 1.48 5.84
N LEU A 23 -27.12 0.24 5.95
CA LEU A 23 -28.54 0.01 6.23
C LEU A 23 -28.93 0.32 7.68
N GLN A 24 -28.04 0.02 8.63
CA GLN A 24 -28.31 0.28 10.05
C GLN A 24 -28.03 1.73 10.47
N ASN A 25 -27.12 2.41 9.77
CA ASN A 25 -26.70 3.78 10.07
C ASN A 25 -27.12 4.74 8.96
N ASP A 26 -28.39 4.66 8.53
CA ASP A 26 -29.01 5.64 7.61
C ASP A 26 -29.31 6.99 8.29
N GLN A 27 -28.78 7.19 9.50
CA GLN A 27 -28.88 8.46 10.19
C GLN A 27 -27.90 9.46 9.57
N THR A 28 -28.44 10.61 9.17
CA THR A 28 -27.66 11.76 8.77
C THR A 28 -26.98 12.37 9.98
N VAL A 29 -25.64 12.41 9.97
CA VAL A 29 -24.83 13.04 11.01
C VAL A 29 -24.45 14.44 10.58
N SER A 30 -24.56 15.39 11.52
CA SER A 30 -24.08 16.75 11.34
C SER A 30 -22.66 16.87 11.89
N ILE A 31 -21.71 17.16 11.01
CA ILE A 31 -20.32 17.42 11.37
C ILE A 31 -20.11 18.92 11.40
N GLN A 32 -19.64 19.42 12.54
CA GLN A 32 -19.15 20.80 12.66
C GLN A 32 -17.63 20.81 12.52
N PHE A 33 -17.13 21.45 11.47
CA PHE A 33 -15.70 21.59 11.22
C PHE A 33 -15.36 23.07 11.09
N PHE A 34 -14.68 23.64 12.09
CA PHE A 34 -14.17 25.02 12.05
C PHE A 34 -15.23 26.09 11.68
N GLY A 35 -16.51 25.86 12.03
CA GLY A 35 -17.64 26.75 11.74
C GLY A 35 -18.50 26.32 10.54
N TRP A 36 -18.13 25.29 9.79
CA TRP A 36 -18.94 24.71 8.73
C TRP A 36 -19.74 23.51 9.23
N THR A 37 -21.03 23.47 8.90
CA THR A 37 -21.92 22.36 9.19
C THR A 37 -22.14 21.54 7.93
N PHE A 38 -21.66 20.30 7.94
CA PHE A 38 -21.90 19.33 6.88
C PHE A 38 -22.85 18.26 7.37
N GLN A 39 -23.93 18.03 6.62
CA GLN A 39 -24.87 16.94 6.89
C GLN A 39 -24.61 15.83 5.89
N GLY A 40 -24.30 14.64 6.38
CA GLY A 40 -24.03 13.48 5.54
C GLY A 40 -24.26 12.17 6.30
N SER A 41 -24.38 11.07 5.57
CA SER A 41 -24.48 9.74 6.18
C SER A 41 -23.17 9.38 6.89
N LEU A 42 -23.28 8.66 8.02
CA LEU A 42 -22.15 8.10 8.77
C LEU A 42 -21.17 7.31 7.88
N VAL A 43 -21.70 6.65 6.83
CA VAL A 43 -20.92 5.91 5.83
C VAL A 43 -19.90 6.80 5.12
N LEU A 44 -20.31 7.98 4.67
CA LEU A 44 -19.43 8.91 3.97
C LEU A 44 -18.31 9.40 4.88
N VAL A 45 -18.61 9.62 6.15
CA VAL A 45 -17.63 10.01 7.17
C VAL A 45 -16.60 8.90 7.39
N LEU A 46 -17.05 7.66 7.52
CA LEU A 46 -16.15 6.52 7.72
C LEU A 46 -15.26 6.28 6.50
N LEU A 47 -15.80 6.41 5.29
CA LEU A 47 -15.07 6.20 4.05
C LEU A 47 -14.02 7.30 3.82
N THR A 48 -14.38 8.56 4.04
CA THR A 48 -13.45 9.70 3.92
C THR A 48 -12.32 9.63 4.94
N THR A 49 -12.63 9.30 6.20
CA THR A 49 -11.61 9.14 7.25
C THR A 49 -10.68 7.96 6.97
N LEU A 50 -11.20 6.85 6.43
CA LEU A 50 -10.37 5.72 6.00
C LEU A 50 -9.43 6.11 4.85
N CYS A 51 -9.95 6.80 3.82
CA CYS A 51 -9.12 7.31 2.73
C CYS A 51 -8.00 8.22 3.25
N LEU A 52 -8.31 9.14 4.16
CA LEU A 52 -7.32 9.99 4.81
C LEU A 52 -6.29 9.16 5.58
N GLY A 53 -6.73 8.16 6.34
CA GLY A 53 -5.86 7.23 7.06
C GLY A 53 -4.88 6.50 6.15
N ILE A 54 -5.33 6.03 4.98
CA ILE A 54 -4.49 5.38 3.97
C ILE A 54 -3.46 6.37 3.41
N VAL A 55 -3.89 7.59 3.06
CA VAL A 55 -2.97 8.64 2.57
C VAL A 55 -1.90 8.93 3.60
N ILE A 56 -2.29 9.16 4.86
CA ILE A 56 -1.37 9.41 5.97
C ILE A 56 -0.42 8.21 6.16
N HIS A 57 -0.93 6.98 6.10
CA HIS A 57 -0.12 5.78 6.23
C HIS A 57 0.94 5.67 5.13
N ILE A 58 0.56 5.92 3.87
CA ILE A 58 1.50 5.93 2.74
C ILE A 58 2.57 7.00 2.95
N LEU A 59 2.18 8.23 3.29
CA LEU A 59 3.09 9.33 3.56
C LEU A 59 4.05 9.01 4.71
N ALA A 60 3.53 8.44 5.81
CA ALA A 60 4.32 8.02 6.95
C ALA A 60 5.31 6.89 6.61
N SER A 61 4.98 6.03 5.65
CA SER A 61 5.87 4.95 5.18
C SER A 61 6.99 5.44 4.25
N MET A 62 6.83 6.61 3.63
CA MET A 62 7.79 7.18 2.68
C MET A 62 9.20 7.43 3.28
N PRO A 63 9.37 8.07 4.46
CA PRO A 63 10.71 8.29 5.03
C PRO A 63 11.42 6.98 5.41
N ALA A 64 10.67 5.94 5.80
CA ALA A 64 11.26 4.64 6.13
C ALA A 64 11.93 4.00 4.90
N ARG A 65 11.30 4.11 3.72
CA ARG A 65 11.86 3.59 2.47
C ARG A 65 13.12 4.34 2.03
N ILE A 66 13.14 5.66 2.20
CA ILE A 66 14.31 6.50 1.85
C ILE A 66 15.52 6.11 2.70
N ARG A 67 15.34 5.93 4.01
CA ARG A 67 16.41 5.51 4.92
C ARG A 67 16.96 4.13 4.55
N LYS A 68 16.07 3.18 4.26
CA LYS A 68 16.44 1.82 3.87
C LYS A 68 17.21 1.80 2.54
N SER A 69 16.81 2.61 1.56
CA SER A 69 17.54 2.72 0.29
C SER A 69 18.96 3.24 0.47
N LYS A 70 19.18 4.19 1.39
CA LYS A 70 20.52 4.70 1.72
C LYS A 70 21.39 3.64 2.41
N GLU A 71 20.81 2.94 3.37
CA GLU A 71 21.48 1.87 4.11
C GLU A 71 21.91 0.74 3.16
N ILE A 72 21.04 0.33 2.23
CA ILE A 72 21.36 -0.66 1.18
C ILE A 72 22.51 -0.18 0.30
N ALA A 73 22.48 1.08 -0.16
CA ALA A 73 23.55 1.62 -1.01
C ALA A 73 24.90 1.68 -0.28
N GLU A 74 24.92 1.93 1.03
CA GLU A 74 26.14 1.92 1.84
C GLU A 74 26.65 0.49 2.07
N LEU A 75 25.74 -0.46 2.38
CA LEU A 75 26.06 -1.88 2.55
C LEU A 75 26.64 -2.47 1.25
N THR A 76 26.04 -2.19 0.10
CA THR A 76 26.57 -2.66 -1.21
C THR A 76 27.98 -2.13 -1.47
N LYS A 77 28.26 -0.86 -1.14
CA LYS A 77 29.62 -0.30 -1.29
C LYS A 77 30.65 -1.02 -0.42
N ARG A 78 30.31 -1.30 0.85
CA ARG A 78 31.19 -2.03 1.77
C ARG A 78 31.44 -3.47 1.31
N VAL A 79 30.43 -4.14 0.76
CA VAL A 79 30.57 -5.47 0.16
C VAL A 79 31.52 -5.44 -1.03
N THR A 80 31.34 -4.49 -1.96
CA THR A 80 32.22 -4.34 -3.14
C THR A 80 33.67 -3.99 -2.75
N GLU A 81 33.87 -3.18 -1.71
CA GLU A 81 35.20 -2.82 -1.21
C GLU A 81 35.92 -4.00 -0.54
N LEU A 82 35.20 -4.80 0.24
CA LEU A 82 35.74 -5.99 0.91
C LEU A 82 35.99 -7.17 -0.05
N GLU A 83 35.19 -7.31 -1.11
CA GLU A 83 35.31 -8.39 -2.10
C GLU A 83 36.30 -8.08 -3.24
N GLY A 84 36.91 -6.90 -3.27
CA GLY A 84 38.09 -6.59 -4.09
C GLY A 84 37.95 -6.82 -5.61
N THR A 85 36.73 -6.90 -6.14
CA THR A 85 36.47 -7.26 -7.54
C THR A 85 35.85 -6.07 -8.30
N PRO A 86 36.44 -5.60 -9.42
CA PRO A 86 35.89 -4.50 -10.22
C PRO A 86 34.59 -4.93 -10.92
N PRO A 87 33.73 -3.99 -11.36
CA PRO A 87 32.32 -4.25 -11.58
C PRO A 87 32.13 -5.21 -12.76
N SER A 88 31.79 -6.45 -12.46
CA SER A 88 31.13 -7.33 -13.42
C SER A 88 29.74 -6.79 -13.65
N ASP A 89 29.60 -6.20 -14.84
CA ASP A 89 28.36 -5.97 -15.55
C ASP A 89 27.30 -7.05 -15.25
N VAL A 90 26.34 -6.69 -14.39
CA VAL A 90 25.03 -7.36 -14.35
C VAL A 90 23.98 -6.34 -14.80
N SER A 91 24.24 -5.70 -15.94
CA SER A 91 23.19 -5.16 -16.80
C SER A 91 22.81 -6.21 -17.84
N ARG A 92 22.00 -7.20 -17.46
CA ARG A 92 21.01 -7.71 -18.45
C ARG A 92 19.76 -8.27 -17.79
N PRO A 93 18.57 -7.77 -18.17
CA PRO A 93 17.30 -8.38 -17.79
C PRO A 93 17.20 -9.76 -18.43
N GLN A 94 16.99 -10.80 -17.62
CA GLN A 94 16.51 -12.09 -18.13
C GLN A 94 15.03 -11.93 -18.49
N GLN A 95 14.80 -11.43 -19.71
CA GLN A 95 13.69 -11.87 -20.54
C GLN A 95 13.77 -13.40 -20.62
N HIS A 96 12.86 -14.06 -19.92
CA HIS A 96 12.54 -15.46 -20.18
C HIS A 96 11.77 -15.51 -21.51
N GLN A 97 12.48 -15.56 -22.64
CA GLN A 97 11.91 -15.86 -23.95
C GLN A 97 12.38 -17.27 -24.35
N THR A 98 11.38 -18.09 -24.60
CA THR A 98 11.30 -19.49 -25.01
C THR A 98 12.37 -19.99 -26.01
N PRO A 99 12.85 -21.25 -25.86
CA PRO A 99 13.62 -21.93 -26.89
C PRO A 99 12.76 -22.18 -28.14
N TYR A 100 13.25 -21.77 -29.31
CA TYR A 100 12.81 -22.24 -30.62
C TYR A 100 13.88 -23.18 -31.18
N LEU A 101 13.48 -24.46 -31.27
CA LEU A 101 13.83 -25.55 -32.19
C LEU A 101 15.30 -25.79 -32.60
N ASP A 102 15.79 -26.99 -32.26
CA ASP A 102 16.05 -28.06 -33.24
C ASP A 102 15.46 -29.39 -32.71
#